data_AF-A0A4V6KNM8-F1
#
_entry.id   AF-A0A4V6KNM8-F1
#
_cell.length_a   1.000
_cell.length_b   1.000
_cell.length_c   1.000
_cell.angle_alpha   90.00
_cell.angle_beta   90.00
_cell.angle_gamma   90.00
#
_symmetry.space_group_name_H-M   'P 1'
#
loop_
_entity.id
_entity.type
_entity.pdbx_description
1 polymer ?
#
loop_
_entity_poly.entity_id
_entity_poly.type
_entity_poly.pdbx_seq_one_letter_code
_entity_poly.pdbx_strand_id
1 'polypeptide(L)'
;MGRGRGAWRAHKLTTDASHYEVFLNGEKVGEVNWALVGEHNMHNGLMAIAATRHVGVQPADACRALGDFINARRRLELRGEANGVTVYDDFAHHPTAILATLAALRGKVGGTARILAVLEPRSNTMKMGISKNDLAPSLVVPTKCSCSSLTTSRGR
;
A
#
# COMPACT_ATOMS: atom_id res chain seq x y z
N MET A 1 2.54 14.69 34.51
CA MET A 1 2.34 13.28 34.09
C MET A 1 3.06 13.06 32.76
N GLY A 2 4.23 12.42 32.78
CA GLY A 2 5.10 12.29 31.60
C GLY A 2 4.57 11.24 30.61
N ARG A 3 4.37 11.65 29.35
CA ARG A 3 4.11 10.73 28.23
C ARG A 3 5.41 9.98 27.89
N GLY A 4 5.59 8.80 28.45
CA GLY A 4 6.64 7.88 28.01
C GLY A 4 6.35 7.40 26.59
N ARG A 5 7.02 7.98 25.58
CA ARG A 5 7.10 7.39 24.25
C ARG A 5 7.84 6.07 24.39
N GLY A 6 7.11 4.96 24.43
CA GLY A 6 7.72 3.65 24.52
C GLY A 6 8.48 3.31 23.23
N ALA A 7 9.67 2.72 23.37
CA ALA A 7 10.47 2.28 22.24
C ALA A 7 9.87 0.99 21.68
N TRP A 8 9.23 1.09 20.51
CA TRP A 8 8.70 -0.05 19.77
C TRP A 8 9.78 -0.67 18.89
N ARG A 9 9.86 -2.00 18.87
CA ARG A 9 10.81 -2.73 18.02
C ARG A 9 10.15 -3.99 17.46
N ALA A 10 10.46 -4.33 16.22
CA ALA A 10 10.15 -5.63 15.63
C ALA A 10 11.44 -6.45 15.47
N HIS A 11 11.35 -7.76 15.68
CA HIS A 11 12.44 -8.70 15.45
C HIS A 11 11.92 -9.84 14.56
N LYS A 12 12.46 -9.95 13.34
CA LYS A 12 12.02 -10.96 12.38
C LYS A 12 12.45 -12.37 12.82
N LEU A 13 11.52 -13.30 12.73
CA LEU A 13 11.75 -14.73 12.95
C LEU A 13 11.96 -15.48 11.63
N THR A 14 11.43 -14.95 10.53
CA THR A 14 11.64 -15.47 9.17
C THR A 14 12.46 -14.51 8.31
N THR A 15 13.13 -15.05 7.28
CA THR A 15 13.94 -14.26 6.34
C THR A 15 13.12 -13.28 5.51
N ASP A 16 11.87 -13.64 5.20
CA ASP A 16 10.92 -12.83 4.45
C ASP A 16 10.11 -11.85 5.33
N ALA A 17 10.32 -11.84 6.65
CA ALA A 17 9.59 -11.02 7.63
C ALA A 17 8.06 -11.26 7.67
N SER A 18 7.58 -12.44 7.25
CA SER A 18 6.19 -12.88 7.45
C SER A 18 5.86 -13.27 8.88
N HIS A 19 6.87 -13.61 9.70
CA HIS A 19 6.72 -13.86 11.12
C HIS A 19 7.74 -13.03 11.92
N TYR A 20 7.27 -12.27 12.91
CA TYR A 20 8.12 -11.41 13.74
C TYR A 20 7.56 -11.20 15.14
N GLU A 21 8.48 -10.98 16.08
CA GLU A 21 8.18 -10.62 17.46
C GLU A 21 8.07 -9.10 17.61
N VAL A 22 7.18 -8.65 18.51
CA VAL A 22 6.94 -7.24 18.80
C VAL A 22 7.35 -6.95 20.23
N PHE A 23 8.15 -5.90 20.41
CA PHE A 23 8.65 -5.45 21.69
C PHE A 23 8.22 -4.01 21.99
N LEU A 24 7.92 -3.74 23.27
CA LEU A 24 7.71 -2.41 23.82
C LEU A 24 8.64 -2.23 25.01
N ASN A 25 9.51 -1.23 24.97
CA ASN A 25 10.49 -0.96 26.04
C ASN A 25 11.38 -2.17 26.39
N GLY A 26 11.68 -3.01 25.40
CA GLY A 26 12.50 -4.22 25.59
C GLY A 26 11.73 -5.46 26.02
N GLU A 27 10.45 -5.35 26.38
CA GLU A 27 9.60 -6.49 26.73
C GLU A 27 8.84 -6.99 25.51
N LYS A 28 8.79 -8.31 25.31
CA LYS A 28 8.00 -8.93 24.25
C LYS A 28 6.52 -8.81 24.58
N VAL A 29 5.75 -8.19 23.69
CA VAL A 29 4.31 -7.93 23.88
C VAL A 29 3.41 -8.72 22.93
N GLY A 30 4.00 -9.45 21.97
CA GLY A 30 3.26 -10.30 21.04
C GLY A 30 4.11 -10.76 19.86
N GLU A 31 3.47 -11.50 18.96
CA GLU A 31 4.04 -11.96 17.70
C GLU A 31 3.01 -11.78 16.59
N VAL A 32 3.47 -11.43 15.39
CA VAL A 32 2.65 -11.37 14.19
C VAL A 32 3.11 -12.47 13.24
N ASN A 33 2.16 -13.31 12.81
CA ASN A 33 2.35 -14.30 11.77
C ASN A 33 1.20 -14.13 10.76
N TRP A 34 1.54 -13.70 9.54
CA TRP A 34 0.57 -13.32 8.51
C TRP A 34 1.03 -13.76 7.12
N ALA A 35 0.19 -13.56 6.10
CA ALA A 35 0.52 -13.91 4.72
C ALA A 35 1.36 -12.86 3.97
N LEU A 36 1.72 -11.74 4.62
CA LEU A 36 2.47 -10.65 3.98
C LEU A 36 3.98 -10.89 4.11
N VAL A 37 4.73 -10.44 3.11
CA VAL A 37 6.21 -10.54 3.07
C VAL A 37 6.86 -9.15 2.98
N GLY A 38 8.09 -9.04 3.46
CA GLY A 38 8.97 -7.89 3.36
C GLY A 38 8.99 -7.01 4.63
N GLU A 39 10.19 -6.49 4.97
CA GLU A 39 10.40 -5.67 6.16
C GLU A 39 9.55 -4.39 6.17
N HIS A 40 9.23 -3.83 5.01
CA HIS A 40 8.28 -2.70 4.92
C HIS A 40 6.92 -3.04 5.52
N ASN A 41 6.38 -4.23 5.23
CA ASN A 41 5.09 -4.64 5.80
C ASN A 41 5.23 -4.88 7.30
N MET A 42 6.29 -5.54 7.75
CA MET A 42 6.59 -5.69 9.18
C MET A 42 6.63 -4.33 9.92
N HIS A 43 7.31 -3.32 9.36
CA HIS A 43 7.35 -1.99 9.94
C HIS A 43 5.97 -1.31 9.95
N ASN A 44 5.17 -1.47 8.89
CA ASN A 44 3.79 -0.97 8.88
C ASN A 44 2.93 -1.63 9.96
N GLY A 45 3.07 -2.94 10.14
CA GLY A 45 2.40 -3.69 11.20
C GLY A 45 2.80 -3.19 12.59
N LEU A 46 4.11 -2.97 12.83
CA LEU A 46 4.62 -2.39 14.07
C LEU A 46 4.02 -1.01 14.36
N MET A 47 3.94 -0.15 13.35
CA MET A 47 3.33 1.18 13.49
C MET A 47 1.82 1.12 13.75
N ALA A 48 1.11 0.18 13.13
CA ALA A 48 -0.31 -0.05 13.40
C ALA A 48 -0.53 -0.49 14.86
N ILE A 49 0.25 -1.44 15.37
CA ILE A 49 0.19 -1.89 16.77
C ILE A 49 0.50 -0.72 17.73
N ALA A 50 1.51 0.09 17.41
CA ALA A 50 1.84 1.27 18.21
C ALA A 50 0.70 2.29 18.26
N ALA A 51 -0.01 2.47 17.15
CA ALA A 51 -1.16 3.38 17.06
C ALA A 51 -2.37 2.84 17.83
N THR A 52 -2.73 1.56 17.69
CA THR A 52 -3.90 0.98 18.37
C THR A 52 -3.77 0.98 19.89
N ARG A 53 -2.54 0.88 20.41
CA ARG A 53 -2.30 1.03 21.86
C ARG A 53 -2.76 2.39 22.39
N HIS A 54 -2.63 3.47 21.60
CA HIS A 54 -3.05 4.80 22.05
C HIS A 54 -4.57 4.95 22.20
N VAL A 55 -5.34 4.02 21.65
CA VAL A 55 -6.81 3.95 21.78
C VAL A 55 -7.26 2.81 22.71
N GLY A 56 -6.33 2.20 23.47
CA GLY A 56 -6.64 1.23 24.51
C GLY A 56 -6.63 -0.25 24.08
N VAL A 57 -6.23 -0.57 22.85
CA VAL A 57 -6.09 -1.96 22.40
C VAL A 57 -4.82 -2.58 23.00
N GLN A 58 -4.93 -3.77 23.58
CA GLN A 58 -3.77 -4.49 24.07
C GLN A 58 -2.84 -4.88 22.89
N PRO A 59 -1.51 -4.70 23.00
CA PRO A 59 -0.61 -5.02 21.90
C PRO A 59 -0.71 -6.47 21.41
N ALA A 60 -0.89 -7.43 22.32
CA ALA A 60 -1.08 -8.83 21.98
C ALA A 60 -2.32 -9.06 21.10
N ASP A 61 -3.42 -8.36 21.38
CA ASP A 61 -4.65 -8.45 20.58
C ASP A 61 -4.45 -7.85 19.19
N ALA A 62 -3.74 -6.72 19.09
CA ALA A 62 -3.39 -6.12 17.81
C ALA A 62 -2.49 -7.04 16.98
N CYS A 63 -1.51 -7.69 17.61
CA CYS A 63 -0.62 -8.64 16.93
C CYS A 63 -1.41 -9.83 16.36
N ARG A 64 -2.33 -10.39 17.15
CA ARG A 64 -3.22 -11.48 16.73
C ARG A 64 -4.14 -11.06 15.59
N ALA A 65 -4.76 -9.88 15.67
CA ALA A 65 -5.64 -9.36 14.62
C ALA A 65 -4.90 -9.13 13.29
N LEU A 66 -3.61 -8.79 13.33
CA LEU A 66 -2.79 -8.68 12.12
C LEU A 66 -2.54 -10.03 11.43
N GLY A 67 -2.64 -11.15 12.14
CA GLY A 67 -2.52 -12.48 11.52
C GLY A 67 -3.59 -12.75 10.45
N ASP A 68 -4.80 -12.21 10.67
CA ASP A 68 -5.93 -12.30 9.75
C ASP A 68 -5.93 -11.18 8.70
N PHE A 69 -4.93 -10.31 8.71
CA PHE A 69 -4.85 -9.18 7.78
C PHE A 69 -4.64 -9.68 6.35
N ILE A 70 -5.66 -9.48 5.53
CA ILE A 70 -5.57 -9.69 4.09
C ILE A 70 -5.13 -8.37 3.47
N ASN A 71 -3.98 -8.38 2.80
CA ASN A 71 -3.47 -7.22 2.10
C ASN A 71 -4.53 -6.68 1.12
N ALA A 72 -4.56 -5.37 0.91
CA ALA A 72 -5.51 -4.73 0.01
C ALA A 72 -5.46 -5.42 -1.36
N ARG A 73 -6.56 -6.08 -1.75
CA ARG A 73 -6.70 -6.68 -3.09
C ARG A 73 -6.64 -5.58 -4.14
N ARG A 74 -6.41 -5.99 -5.40
CA ARG A 74 -6.45 -5.21 -6.66
C ARG A 74 -5.11 -4.64 -7.12
N ARG A 75 -4.19 -5.55 -7.44
CA ARG A 75 -3.10 -5.28 -8.38
C ARG A 75 -3.49 -5.82 -9.75
N LEU A 76 -3.58 -4.95 -10.75
CA LEU A 76 -3.87 -5.29 -12.15
C LEU A 76 -5.05 -6.27 -12.35
N GLU A 77 -6.19 -5.96 -11.73
CA GLU A 77 -7.42 -6.75 -11.85
C GLU A 77 -8.01 -6.57 -13.26
N LEU A 78 -8.15 -7.66 -14.04
CA LEU A 78 -8.84 -7.60 -15.33
C LEU A 78 -10.33 -7.32 -15.10
N ARG A 79 -10.84 -6.19 -15.60
CA ARG A 79 -12.24 -5.80 -15.50
C ARG A 79 -13.06 -6.22 -16.72
N GLY A 80 -12.40 -6.45 -17.84
CA GLY A 80 -13.02 -6.93 -19.07
C GLY A 80 -12.25 -6.51 -20.31
N GLU A 81 -12.78 -6.93 -21.46
CA GLU A 81 -12.29 -6.58 -22.78
C GLU A 81 -13.47 -6.14 -23.65
N ALA A 82 -13.32 -5.03 -24.36
CA ALA A 82 -14.32 -4.54 -25.31
C ALA A 82 -13.63 -3.86 -26.49
N ASN A 83 -14.06 -4.16 -27.72
CA ASN A 83 -13.54 -3.57 -28.95
C ASN A 83 -11.99 -3.65 -29.05
N GLY A 84 -11.39 -4.75 -28.60
CA GLY A 84 -9.94 -4.95 -28.59
C GLY A 84 -9.19 -4.14 -27.53
N VAL A 85 -9.89 -3.56 -26.55
CA VAL A 85 -9.30 -2.83 -25.42
C VAL A 85 -9.52 -3.62 -24.14
N THR A 86 -8.42 -4.04 -23.50
CA THR A 86 -8.42 -4.69 -22.20
C THR A 86 -8.32 -3.67 -21.08
N VAL A 87 -9.23 -3.73 -20.10
CA VAL A 87 -9.27 -2.79 -18.96
C VAL A 87 -8.75 -3.47 -17.70
N TYR A 88 -7.75 -2.86 -17.07
CA TYR A 88 -7.19 -3.28 -15.79
C TYR A 88 -7.47 -2.22 -14.72
N ASP A 89 -7.85 -2.66 -13.51
CA ASP A 89 -8.02 -1.81 -12.33
C ASP A 89 -6.91 -2.07 -11.30
N ASP A 90 -6.34 -1.01 -10.74
CA ASP A 90 -5.24 -1.06 -9.77
C ASP A 90 -5.34 0.09 -8.77
N PHE A 91 -5.06 -0.18 -7.50
CA PHE A 91 -5.10 0.85 -6.45
C PHE A 91 -3.82 1.70 -6.33
N ALA A 92 -2.84 1.54 -7.21
CA ALA A 92 -1.60 2.31 -7.17
C ALA A 92 -1.86 3.84 -7.13
N HIS A 93 -1.47 4.45 -6.02
CA HIS A 93 -1.66 5.87 -5.72
C HIS A 93 -0.36 6.55 -5.26
N HIS A 94 0.71 5.79 -5.07
CA HIS A 94 2.05 6.28 -4.79
C HIS A 94 2.95 6.12 -6.02
N PRO A 95 3.89 7.05 -6.29
CA PRO A 95 4.77 6.96 -7.47
C PRO A 95 5.45 5.60 -7.65
N THR A 96 6.00 5.04 -6.57
CA THR A 96 6.63 3.71 -6.57
C THR A 96 5.63 2.59 -6.92
N ALA A 97 4.39 2.70 -6.42
CA ALA A 97 3.36 1.72 -6.73
C ALA A 97 2.90 1.83 -8.20
N ILE A 98 2.77 3.06 -8.72
CA ILE A 98 2.39 3.32 -10.12
C ILE A 98 3.44 2.75 -11.07
N LEU A 99 4.72 3.00 -10.80
CA LEU A 99 5.84 2.44 -11.57
C LEU A 99 5.82 0.91 -11.56
N ALA A 100 5.61 0.29 -10.39
CA ALA A 100 5.51 -1.17 -10.27
C ALA A 100 4.33 -1.73 -11.07
N THR A 101 3.17 -1.07 -11.02
CA THR A 101 1.97 -1.45 -11.79
C THR A 101 2.21 -1.37 -13.29
N LEU A 102 2.80 -0.29 -13.80
CA LEU A 102 3.08 -0.14 -15.23
C LEU A 102 4.14 -1.12 -15.73
N ALA A 103 5.19 -1.38 -14.95
CA ALA A 103 6.20 -2.37 -15.28
C ALA A 103 5.61 -3.79 -15.36
N ALA A 104 4.79 -4.16 -14.38
CA ALA A 104 4.11 -5.46 -14.37
C ALA A 104 3.13 -5.59 -15.56
N LEU A 105 2.37 -4.54 -15.88
CA LEU A 105 1.47 -4.55 -17.03
C LEU A 105 2.24 -4.68 -18.36
N ARG A 106 3.34 -3.93 -18.52
CA ARG A 106 4.22 -4.02 -19.70
C ARG A 106 4.77 -5.42 -19.91
N GLY A 107 5.20 -6.10 -18.84
CA GLY A 107 5.62 -7.50 -18.91
C GLY A 107 4.50 -8.44 -19.35
N LYS A 108 3.26 -8.18 -18.91
CA LYS A 108 2.08 -9.00 -19.21
C LYS A 108 1.55 -8.84 -20.64
N VAL A 109 1.46 -7.62 -21.15
CA VAL A 109 0.88 -7.34 -22.49
C VAL A 109 1.91 -7.36 -23.63
N GLY A 110 3.19 -7.57 -23.31
CA GLY A 110 4.28 -7.56 -24.28
C GLY A 110 4.77 -6.15 -24.64
N GLY A 111 6.00 -6.07 -25.16
CA GLY A 111 6.72 -4.82 -25.41
C GLY A 111 6.06 -3.87 -26.42
N THR A 112 5.16 -4.38 -27.27
CA THR A 112 4.56 -3.63 -28.39
C THR A 112 3.16 -3.11 -28.12
N ALA A 113 2.46 -3.64 -27.11
CA ALA A 113 1.08 -3.23 -26.83
C ALA A 113 1.00 -1.79 -26.30
N ARG A 114 0.05 -1.00 -26.79
CA ARG A 114 -0.16 0.35 -26.27
C ARG A 114 -0.85 0.27 -24.91
N ILE A 115 -0.26 0.88 -23.89
CA ILE A 115 -0.87 1.03 -22.56
C ILE A 115 -1.33 2.48 -22.41
N LEU A 116 -2.50 2.69 -21.82
CA LEU A 116 -3.05 3.99 -21.44
C LEU A 116 -3.24 3.98 -19.92
N ALA A 117 -2.52 4.83 -19.20
CA ALA A 117 -2.69 4.99 -17.76
C ALA A 117 -3.70 6.11 -17.48
N VAL A 118 -4.76 5.76 -16.75
CA VAL A 118 -5.72 6.73 -16.20
C VAL A 118 -5.56 6.70 -14.68
N LEU A 119 -5.12 7.83 -14.12
CA LEU A 119 -4.89 7.97 -12.69
C LEU A 119 -5.95 8.89 -12.09
N GLU A 120 -6.71 8.39 -11.12
CA GLU A 120 -7.63 9.19 -10.33
C GLU A 120 -6.99 9.51 -8.96
N PRO A 121 -6.61 10.77 -8.68
CA PRO A 121 -5.99 11.13 -7.41
C PRO A 121 -7.02 11.13 -6.27
N ARG A 122 -7.26 9.96 -5.67
CA ARG A 122 -8.26 9.79 -4.59
C ARG A 122 -7.72 10.00 -3.18
N SER A 123 -6.45 9.68 -2.90
CA SER A 123 -5.91 9.73 -1.53
C SER A 123 -5.65 11.17 -1.07
N ASN A 124 -5.82 11.44 0.23
CA ASN A 124 -5.53 12.76 0.81
C ASN A 124 -4.08 13.18 0.54
N THR A 125 -3.13 12.25 0.64
CA THR A 125 -1.71 12.48 0.40
C THR A 125 -1.41 12.90 -1.05
N MET A 126 -2.12 12.34 -2.04
CA MET A 126 -2.02 12.76 -3.44
C MET A 126 -2.62 14.15 -3.67
N LYS A 127 -3.76 14.44 -3.04
CA LYS A 127 -4.44 15.74 -3.16
C LYS A 127 -3.66 16.87 -2.51
N MET A 128 -2.94 16.58 -1.41
CA MET A 128 -2.10 17.55 -0.70
C MET A 128 -0.77 17.85 -1.42
N GLY A 129 -0.46 17.14 -2.51
CA GLY A 129 0.65 17.50 -3.41
C GLY A 129 2.05 17.12 -2.94
N ILE A 130 2.15 16.26 -1.93
CA ILE A 130 3.44 15.83 -1.33
C ILE A 130 4.32 15.09 -2.35
N SER A 131 3.74 14.47 -3.38
CA SER A 131 4.45 13.77 -4.45
C SER A 131 4.29 14.43 -5.83
N LYS A 132 4.00 15.74 -5.90
CA LYS A 132 3.72 16.45 -7.17
C LYS A 132 4.81 16.26 -8.24
N ASN A 133 6.08 16.28 -7.82
CA ASN A 133 7.22 16.22 -8.74
C ASN A 133 7.49 14.80 -9.26
N ASP A 134 7.09 13.76 -8.52
CA ASP A 134 7.37 12.36 -8.87
C ASP A 134 6.18 11.67 -9.54
N LEU A 135 4.99 12.27 -9.45
CA LEU A 135 3.76 11.68 -10.01
C LEU A 135 3.76 11.68 -11.53
N ALA A 136 4.10 12.81 -12.16
CA ALA A 136 4.18 12.87 -13.62
C ALA A 136 5.25 11.93 -14.16
N PRO A 137 6.50 11.90 -13.64
CA PRO A 137 7.52 10.91 -14.02
C PRO A 137 7.07 9.45 -13.86
N SER A 138 6.30 9.12 -12.81
CA SER A 138 5.82 7.75 -12.60
C SER A 138 4.88 7.24 -13.69
N LEU A 139 4.31 8.15 -14.49
CA LEU A 139 3.41 7.85 -15.60
C LEU A 139 4.14 7.79 -16.95
N VAL A 140 5.41 8.22 -17.03
CA VAL A 140 6.21 8.26 -18.28
C VAL A 140 6.96 6.94 -18.48
N VAL A 141 6.25 5.82 -18.47
CA VAL A 141 6.64 4.64 -19.28
C VAL A 141 6.12 4.95 -20.70
N PRO A 142 6.70 4.51 -21.84
CA PRO A 142 6.26 4.97 -23.18
C PRO A 142 4.80 4.58 -23.46
N THR A 143 3.90 5.47 -23.07
CA THR A 143 2.45 5.33 -22.98
C THR A 143 1.86 6.73 -22.97
N LYS A 144 0.85 6.97 -23.80
CA LYS A 144 0.11 8.22 -23.79
C LYS A 144 -0.70 8.24 -22.49
N CYS A 145 -0.52 9.25 -21.64
CA CYS A 145 -1.20 9.35 -20.34
C CYS A 145 -2.18 10.52 -20.30
N SER A 146 -3.32 10.35 -19.64
CA SER A 146 -4.31 11.42 -19.42
C SER A 146 -4.71 11.45 -17.94
N CYS A 147 -4.49 12.59 -17.27
CA CYS A 147 -4.93 12.82 -15.89
C CYS A 147 -6.24 13.61 -15.93
N SER A 148 -7.28 13.15 -15.23
CA SER A 148 -8.56 13.87 -15.12
C SER A 148 -8.98 13.97 -13.66
N SER A 149 -9.33 15.18 -13.23
CA SER A 149 -9.95 15.43 -11.93
C SER A 149 -11.46 15.30 -12.06
N LEU A 150 -12.06 14.23 -11.55
CA LEU A 150 -13.51 14.14 -11.42
C LEU A 150 -13.94 14.83 -10.12
N THR A 151 -14.39 16.08 -10.23
CA THR A 151 -15.14 16.76 -9.15
C THR A 151 -16.54 16.18 -9.13
N THR A 152 -16.86 15.35 -8.14
CA THR A 152 -18.25 14.90 -7.91
C THR A 152 -19.04 16.06 -7.31
N SER A 153 -19.80 16.79 -8.13
CA SER A 153 -20.85 17.70 -7.63
C SER A 153 -21.99 16.84 -7.08
N ARG A 154 -22.09 16.74 -5.75
CA ARG A 154 -23.32 16.25 -5.12
C ARG A 154 -24.37 17.36 -5.26
N GLY A 155 -25.35 17.15 -6.14
CA GLY A 155 -26.56 17.95 -6.22
C GLY A 155 -27.36 17.82 -4.91
N ARG A 156 -27.92 18.97 -4.47
CA ARG A 156 -28.90 19.07 -3.39
C ARG A 156 -30.25 18.52 -3.84
#